data_AF-A0A7L1IRK4-F1
#
_entry.id   AF-A0A7L1IRK4-F1
#
_cell.length_a   1.000
_cell.length_b   1.000
_cell.length_c   1.000
_cell.angle_alpha   90.00
_cell.angle_beta   90.00
_cell.angle_gamma   90.00
#
_symmetry.space_group_name_H-M   'P 1'
#
loop_
_entity.id
_entity.type
_entity.pdbx_description
1 polymer ?
#
loop_
_entity_poly.entity_id
_entity_poly.type
_entity_poly.pdbx_seq_one_letter_code
_entity_poly.pdbx_strand_id
1 'polypeptide(L)'
;GSLIEQLTTEKYECMVCCEVVRIVAPVWSCQNCYHVFHLNCIKKWARSPASQAEDGNSGWRCPACQNVSMQVPKTYTCFCGKVHNPEWNRNEIPHSCGELCGKKRQCLDCPHLCNILCHPGPCPSCPAFVTKTCECGQTSHSVRCGQSTKIHCSNVCGNTLNCGKHSCTQVCHAGKCSPCQLTVQQVCYCGSNFKEVLCGTKEEFSDGFGNFSCQNICGKKLNCGRHNCTQVCHPQPCPLCPRLPQVVYRCPCGQTPLSKLLELGCIERKICTDPIPSCGKTCGKPLSCGSYEFIHTCESLCHEGDCRPCSHTSNIYCRCGFKKKVVFLFLIAAITFMCDKRCNKKRSCGRHKCNEVCCVDTEHKCSLVCGRKLNCGLHRCEEPCHRGSCQTCWQTSFDELTCYCGESVIYPPVPCGTQPPECKKTCTRPHDCNHPVYHSCHSEEKCPPCTYLTQKWCMGKHEVS
;
A
#
# COMPACT_ATOMS: atom_id res chain seq x y z
N GLY A 1 -45.44 24.29 -1.47
CA GLY A 1 -46.20 24.13 -2.72
C GLY A 1 -45.32 23.55 -3.79
N SER A 2 -45.89 22.83 -4.74
CA SER A 2 -45.15 22.38 -5.93
C SER A 2 -44.68 23.60 -6.72
N LEU A 3 -43.53 23.52 -7.43
CA LEU A 3 -43.04 24.62 -8.28
C LEU A 3 -44.10 25.07 -9.29
N ILE A 4 -44.92 24.13 -9.80
CA ILE A 4 -46.06 24.41 -10.68
C ILE A 4 -47.09 25.32 -10.00
N GLU A 5 -47.42 25.03 -8.74
CA GLU A 5 -48.37 25.80 -7.95
C GLU A 5 -47.86 27.21 -7.66
N GLN A 6 -46.57 27.35 -7.34
CA GLN A 6 -45.96 28.66 -7.07
C GLN A 6 -45.91 29.54 -8.33
N LEU A 7 -45.65 28.97 -9.50
CA LEU A 7 -45.67 29.70 -10.77
C LEU A 7 -47.10 30.06 -11.19
N THR A 8 -48.06 29.15 -11.00
CA THR A 8 -49.48 29.38 -11.35
C THR A 8 -50.13 30.43 -10.45
N THR A 9 -49.73 30.49 -9.18
CA THR A 9 -50.26 31.47 -8.20
C THR A 9 -49.43 32.75 -8.11
N GLU A 10 -48.41 32.92 -8.97
CA GLU A 10 -47.48 34.07 -8.95
C GLU A 10 -46.89 34.32 -7.55
N LYS A 11 -46.42 33.25 -6.90
CA LYS A 11 -45.75 33.29 -5.58
C LYS A 11 -44.27 32.90 -5.65
N TYR A 12 -43.79 32.52 -6.83
CA TYR A 12 -42.39 32.15 -7.03
C TYR A 12 -41.52 33.40 -7.24
N GLU A 13 -40.43 33.53 -6.49
CA GLU A 13 -39.54 34.70 -6.54
C GLU A 13 -38.22 34.39 -7.24
N CYS A 14 -37.77 35.33 -8.08
CA CYS A 14 -36.46 35.26 -8.70
C CYS A 14 -35.37 35.63 -7.69
N MET A 15 -34.51 34.68 -7.30
CA MET A 15 -33.46 34.92 -6.27
C MET A 15 -32.40 35.98 -6.65
N VAL A 16 -32.38 36.47 -7.89
CA VAL A 16 -31.45 37.53 -8.31
C VAL A 16 -32.01 38.94 -8.05
N CYS A 17 -33.32 39.15 -8.22
CA CYS A 17 -33.96 40.46 -8.01
C CYS A 17 -34.96 40.48 -6.86
N CYS A 18 -35.25 39.32 -6.26
CA CYS A 18 -36.25 39.13 -5.21
C CYS A 18 -37.66 39.60 -5.60
N GLU A 19 -37.97 39.62 -6.91
CA GLU A 19 -39.30 39.91 -7.43
C GLU A 19 -40.01 38.64 -7.90
N VAL A 20 -41.34 38.67 -7.83
CA VAL A 20 -42.21 37.58 -8.30
C VAL A 20 -42.06 37.36 -9.81
N VAL A 21 -41.88 36.10 -10.19
CA VAL A 21 -41.88 35.64 -11.57
C VAL A 21 -43.33 35.53 -12.05
N ARG A 22 -43.74 36.49 -12.88
CA ARG A 22 -45.09 36.53 -13.47
C ARG A 22 -45.23 35.52 -14.61
N ILE A 23 -46.47 35.10 -14.85
CA ILE A 23 -46.81 34.08 -15.87
C ILE A 23 -46.33 34.47 -17.29
N VAL A 24 -46.37 35.76 -17.63
CA VAL A 24 -45.96 36.30 -18.93
C VAL A 24 -44.50 36.73 -19.00
N ALA A 25 -43.77 36.70 -17.87
CA ALA A 25 -42.40 37.17 -17.83
C ALA A 25 -41.46 36.23 -18.62
N PRO A 26 -40.50 36.75 -19.39
CA PRO A 26 -39.46 35.92 -19.99
C PRO A 26 -38.56 35.32 -18.90
N VAL A 27 -38.48 34.00 -18.86
CA VAL A 27 -37.72 33.26 -17.83
C VAL A 27 -36.62 32.38 -18.41
N TRP A 28 -35.75 31.92 -17.52
CA TRP A 28 -34.78 30.87 -17.78
C TRP A 28 -34.74 29.92 -16.58
N SER A 29 -34.67 28.62 -16.86
CA SER A 29 -34.52 27.58 -15.83
C SER A 29 -33.18 26.87 -15.95
N CYS A 30 -32.48 26.69 -14.82
CA CYS A 30 -31.22 25.94 -14.80
C CYS A 30 -31.43 24.46 -15.16
N GLN A 31 -30.64 23.88 -16.06
CA GLN A 31 -30.77 22.46 -16.42
C GLN A 31 -30.26 21.50 -15.32
N ASN A 32 -29.49 22.01 -14.35
CA ASN A 32 -28.96 21.21 -13.25
C ASN A 32 -29.88 21.24 -12.01
N CYS A 33 -30.21 22.43 -11.51
CA CYS A 33 -31.02 22.58 -10.30
C CYS A 33 -32.47 23.01 -10.54
N TYR A 34 -32.87 23.23 -11.80
CA TYR A 34 -34.25 23.51 -12.21
C TYR A 34 -34.92 24.75 -11.60
N HIS A 35 -34.16 25.61 -10.91
CA HIS A 35 -34.66 26.90 -10.43
C HIS A 35 -34.92 27.84 -11.61
N VAL A 36 -36.01 28.60 -11.50
CA VAL A 36 -36.48 29.57 -12.50
C VAL A 36 -35.99 30.97 -12.12
N PHE A 37 -35.59 31.75 -13.11
CA PHE A 37 -35.13 33.13 -12.96
C PHE A 37 -35.69 33.98 -14.11
N HIS A 38 -35.81 35.30 -13.90
CA HIS A 38 -36.03 36.21 -15.03
C HIS A 38 -34.87 36.15 -16.02
N LEU A 39 -35.19 36.10 -17.31
CA LEU A 39 -34.19 36.03 -18.38
C LEU A 39 -33.22 37.22 -18.34
N ASN A 40 -33.72 38.42 -18.03
CA ASN A 40 -32.88 39.61 -17.92
C ASN A 40 -31.97 39.57 -16.68
N CYS A 41 -32.46 39.03 -15.55
CA CYS A 41 -31.67 38.85 -14.35
C CYS A 41 -30.52 37.88 -14.59
N ILE A 42 -30.78 36.73 -15.22
CA ILE A 42 -29.72 35.75 -15.47
C ILE A 42 -28.71 36.23 -16.52
N LYS A 43 -29.15 36.99 -17.53
CA LYS A 43 -28.26 37.65 -18.51
C LYS A 43 -27.29 38.62 -17.84
N LYS A 44 -27.77 39.43 -16.88
CA LYS A 44 -26.94 40.35 -16.09
C LYS A 44 -26.02 39.58 -15.16
N TRP A 45 -26.54 38.59 -14.45
CA TRP A 45 -25.77 37.74 -13.54
C TRP A 45 -24.62 37.04 -14.25
N ALA A 46 -24.86 36.38 -15.38
CA ALA A 46 -23.85 35.64 -16.14
C ALA A 46 -22.68 36.51 -16.67
N ARG A 47 -22.88 37.84 -16.76
CA ARG A 47 -21.85 38.81 -17.15
C ARG A 47 -21.15 39.44 -15.94
N SER A 48 -21.65 39.20 -14.73
CA SER A 48 -21.07 39.74 -13.52
C SER A 48 -19.77 38.99 -13.16
N PRO A 49 -18.77 39.70 -12.58
CA PRO A 49 -17.54 39.07 -12.10
C PRO A 49 -17.80 37.96 -11.06
N ALA A 50 -18.80 38.16 -10.19
CA ALA A 50 -19.19 37.21 -9.15
C ALA A 50 -19.69 35.84 -9.68
N SER A 51 -20.04 35.77 -10.97
CA SER A 51 -20.49 34.53 -11.61
C SER A 51 -19.39 33.79 -12.36
N GLN A 52 -18.20 34.37 -12.58
CA GLN A 52 -17.17 33.75 -13.40
C GLN A 52 -16.49 32.58 -12.67
N ALA A 53 -16.16 31.51 -13.41
CA ALA A 53 -15.35 30.42 -12.87
C ALA A 53 -13.86 30.79 -12.89
N GLU A 54 -13.16 30.66 -11.76
CA GLU A 54 -11.74 31.03 -11.61
C GLU A 54 -10.77 30.08 -12.35
N ASP A 55 -11.20 28.84 -12.59
CA ASP A 55 -10.34 27.76 -13.10
C ASP A 55 -10.49 27.54 -14.60
N GLY A 56 -9.87 28.37 -15.45
CA GLY A 56 -9.56 28.08 -16.88
C GLY A 56 -10.72 27.74 -17.84
N ASN A 57 -11.94 27.56 -17.34
CA ASN A 57 -13.16 27.27 -18.09
C ASN A 57 -13.94 28.56 -18.25
N SER A 58 -14.09 29.02 -19.49
CA SER A 58 -14.88 30.21 -19.86
C SER A 58 -16.38 29.96 -19.69
N GLY A 59 -16.88 29.91 -18.45
CA GLY A 59 -18.28 29.69 -18.10
C GLY A 59 -18.71 30.47 -16.86
N TRP A 60 -20.03 30.58 -16.67
CA TRP A 60 -20.65 31.31 -15.57
C TRP A 60 -21.42 30.38 -14.63
N ARG A 61 -21.42 30.68 -13.34
CA ARG A 61 -22.02 29.87 -12.27
C ARG A 61 -23.48 30.24 -12.04
N CYS A 62 -24.34 29.23 -11.95
CA CYS A 62 -25.74 29.42 -11.59
C CYS A 62 -25.89 30.00 -10.17
N PRO A 63 -26.72 31.05 -9.94
CA PRO A 63 -26.92 31.65 -8.61
C PRO A 63 -27.39 30.64 -7.55
N ALA A 64 -28.17 29.64 -7.95
CA ALA A 64 -28.77 28.67 -7.02
C ALA A 64 -27.84 27.49 -6.68
N CYS A 65 -27.19 26.91 -7.69
CA CYS A 65 -26.47 25.63 -7.53
C CYS A 65 -24.99 25.69 -7.87
N GLN A 66 -24.47 26.87 -8.25
CA GLN A 66 -23.08 27.09 -8.62
C GLN A 66 -22.57 26.24 -9.80
N ASN A 67 -23.44 25.47 -10.47
CA ASN A 67 -23.10 24.69 -11.66
C ASN A 67 -22.67 25.62 -12.80
N VAL A 68 -21.54 25.30 -13.41
CA VAL A 68 -20.95 26.10 -14.49
C VAL A 68 -21.71 25.86 -15.79
N SER A 69 -22.18 26.93 -16.40
CA SER A 69 -22.82 26.94 -17.72
C SER A 69 -21.93 27.70 -18.70
N MET A 70 -21.66 27.09 -19.86
CA MET A 70 -20.77 27.68 -20.86
C MET A 70 -21.44 28.76 -21.71
N GLN A 71 -22.77 28.75 -21.82
CA GLN A 71 -23.52 29.67 -22.67
C GLN A 71 -24.44 30.56 -21.85
N VAL A 72 -24.41 31.86 -22.10
CA VAL A 72 -25.35 32.82 -21.51
C VAL A 72 -26.71 32.70 -22.23
N PRO A 73 -27.82 32.47 -21.52
CA PRO A 73 -29.14 32.34 -22.12
C PRO A 73 -29.55 33.61 -22.89
N LYS A 74 -29.86 33.48 -24.18
CA LYS A 74 -30.30 34.62 -25.02
C LYS A 74 -31.81 34.63 -25.24
N THR A 75 -32.42 33.46 -25.31
CA THR A 75 -33.80 33.24 -25.69
C THR A 75 -34.63 32.74 -24.51
N TYR A 76 -35.88 33.18 -24.45
CA TYR A 76 -36.88 32.58 -23.57
C TYR A 76 -37.47 31.37 -24.29
N THR A 77 -37.35 30.21 -23.67
CA THR A 77 -37.86 28.94 -24.19
C THR A 77 -38.67 28.25 -23.10
N CYS A 78 -39.60 27.42 -23.53
CA CYS A 78 -40.32 26.54 -22.60
C CYS A 78 -39.38 25.58 -21.86
N PHE A 79 -39.83 24.96 -20.76
CA PHE A 79 -38.98 24.06 -19.97
C PHE A 79 -38.36 22.88 -20.75
N CYS A 80 -39.03 22.39 -21.81
CA CYS A 80 -38.47 21.34 -22.67
C CYS A 80 -37.50 21.86 -23.75
N GLY A 81 -37.46 23.18 -23.99
CA GLY A 81 -36.58 23.84 -24.96
C GLY A 81 -37.08 23.85 -26.40
N LYS A 82 -38.23 23.23 -26.70
CA LYS A 82 -38.76 23.07 -28.07
C LYS A 82 -39.34 24.35 -28.66
N VAL A 83 -40.08 25.11 -27.85
CA VAL A 83 -40.80 26.33 -28.27
C VAL A 83 -40.12 27.56 -27.70
N HIS A 84 -39.86 28.54 -28.57
CA HIS A 84 -39.41 29.88 -28.24
C HIS A 84 -40.60 30.77 -27.89
N ASN A 85 -40.46 31.59 -26.83
CA ASN A 85 -41.52 32.50 -26.34
C ASN A 85 -42.90 31.82 -26.26
N PRO A 86 -43.06 30.77 -25.44
CA PRO A 86 -44.33 30.05 -25.36
C PRO A 86 -45.46 31.00 -24.93
N GLU A 87 -46.58 30.94 -25.64
CA GLU A 87 -47.81 31.63 -25.27
C GLU A 87 -48.46 30.92 -24.08
N TRP A 88 -48.95 31.69 -23.11
CA TRP A 88 -49.59 31.11 -21.95
C TRP A 88 -51.08 30.85 -22.19
N ASN A 89 -51.52 29.64 -21.85
CA ASN A 89 -52.92 29.25 -21.80
C ASN A 89 -53.33 28.87 -20.37
N ARG A 90 -54.57 29.20 -19.98
CA ARG A 90 -55.11 28.96 -18.63
C ARG A 90 -55.08 27.49 -18.19
N ASN A 91 -55.11 26.57 -19.15
CA ASN A 91 -55.11 25.12 -18.89
C ASN A 91 -53.70 24.50 -18.92
N GLU A 92 -52.66 25.31 -19.11
CA GLU A 92 -51.28 24.85 -19.23
C GLU A 92 -50.40 25.39 -18.09
N ILE A 93 -49.27 24.71 -17.86
CA ILE A 93 -48.30 25.16 -16.86
C ILE A 93 -47.64 26.46 -17.38
N PRO A 94 -47.55 27.52 -16.58
CA PRO A 94 -46.82 28.73 -16.95
C PRO A 94 -45.42 28.43 -17.46
N HIS A 95 -45.01 29.07 -18.55
CA HIS A 95 -43.72 28.85 -19.22
C HIS A 95 -43.49 27.44 -19.80
N SER A 96 -44.53 26.61 -19.90
CA SER A 96 -44.53 25.37 -20.68
C SER A 96 -45.09 25.61 -22.08
N CYS A 97 -44.97 24.63 -22.98
CA CYS A 97 -45.45 24.75 -24.37
C CYS A 97 -46.65 23.85 -24.69
N GLY A 98 -47.32 23.26 -23.68
CA GLY A 98 -48.44 22.34 -23.89
C GLY A 98 -48.09 20.97 -24.50
N GLU A 99 -47.01 20.87 -25.27
CA GLU A 99 -46.58 19.64 -25.96
C GLU A 99 -45.88 18.61 -25.05
N LEU A 100 -45.79 17.37 -25.52
CA LEU A 100 -45.01 16.32 -24.87
C LEU A 100 -43.54 16.75 -24.69
N CYS A 101 -43.00 16.60 -23.48
CA CYS A 101 -41.67 17.07 -23.10
C CYS A 101 -40.56 16.49 -24.01
N GLY A 102 -40.55 15.17 -24.25
CA GLY A 102 -39.61 14.51 -25.15
C GLY A 102 -38.14 14.53 -24.72
N LYS A 103 -37.80 15.12 -23.56
CA LYS A 103 -36.45 15.09 -23.01
C LYS A 103 -36.02 13.66 -22.66
N LYS A 104 -34.72 13.36 -22.83
CA LYS A 104 -34.11 12.11 -22.36
C LYS A 104 -34.13 12.11 -20.83
N ARG A 105 -34.64 11.03 -20.24
CA ARG A 105 -34.66 10.87 -18.77
C ARG A 105 -33.22 10.71 -18.25
N GLN A 106 -32.94 11.21 -17.05
CA GLN A 106 -31.61 11.11 -16.41
C GLN A 106 -31.24 9.67 -15.97
N CYS A 107 -32.15 8.70 -16.12
CA CYS A 107 -31.85 7.31 -15.81
C CYS A 107 -30.86 6.72 -16.84
N LEU A 108 -29.77 6.12 -16.35
CA LEU A 108 -28.58 5.73 -17.12
C LEU A 108 -28.86 4.86 -18.36
N ASP A 109 -29.95 4.08 -18.37
CA ASP A 109 -30.21 3.05 -19.40
C ASP A 109 -31.68 2.97 -19.88
N CYS A 110 -32.48 4.04 -19.75
CA CYS A 110 -33.84 4.00 -20.28
C CYS A 110 -33.89 4.60 -21.71
N PRO A 111 -34.20 3.82 -22.76
CA PRO A 111 -34.31 4.33 -24.14
C PRO A 111 -35.58 5.19 -24.36
N HIS A 112 -36.47 5.25 -23.36
CA HIS A 112 -37.75 5.93 -23.46
C HIS A 112 -37.64 7.43 -23.19
N LEU A 113 -38.13 8.23 -24.13
CA LEU A 113 -38.28 9.68 -23.99
C LEU A 113 -39.38 10.04 -22.99
N CYS A 114 -39.28 11.23 -22.38
CA CYS A 114 -40.32 11.73 -21.50
C CYS A 114 -41.63 11.94 -22.27
N ASN A 115 -42.69 11.25 -21.85
CA ASN A 115 -43.99 11.20 -22.50
C ASN A 115 -45.10 11.96 -21.73
N ILE A 116 -44.72 12.83 -20.79
CA ILE A 116 -45.65 13.75 -20.14
C ILE A 116 -45.53 15.14 -20.77
N LEU A 117 -46.52 16.00 -20.54
CA LEU A 117 -46.51 17.39 -21.00
C LEU A 117 -45.27 18.14 -20.48
N CYS A 118 -44.86 19.19 -21.21
CA CYS A 118 -43.76 20.05 -20.83
C CYS A 118 -43.91 20.51 -19.37
N HIS A 119 -42.95 20.17 -18.52
CA HIS A 119 -43.04 20.36 -17.08
C HIS A 119 -41.76 21.04 -16.56
N PRO A 120 -41.83 21.77 -15.44
CA PRO A 120 -40.65 22.25 -14.74
C PRO A 120 -39.98 21.08 -14.00
N GLY A 121 -38.67 21.19 -13.74
CA GLY A 121 -37.94 20.17 -12.98
C GLY A 121 -37.39 18.98 -13.78
N PRO A 122 -36.77 18.00 -13.09
CA PRO A 122 -36.26 16.78 -13.70
C PRO A 122 -37.41 15.90 -14.22
N CYS A 123 -37.19 15.18 -15.32
CA CYS A 123 -38.20 14.25 -15.82
C CYS A 123 -38.41 13.09 -14.84
N PRO A 124 -39.68 12.72 -14.55
CA PRO A 124 -39.98 11.61 -13.65
C PRO A 124 -39.47 10.29 -14.23
N SER A 125 -39.36 9.28 -13.35
CA SER A 125 -38.98 7.93 -13.72
C SER A 125 -39.91 7.34 -14.79
N CYS A 126 -39.39 6.39 -15.57
CA CYS A 126 -40.15 5.83 -16.68
C CYS A 126 -41.27 4.91 -16.15
N PRO A 127 -42.54 5.13 -16.56
CA PRO A 127 -43.64 4.25 -16.16
C PRO A 127 -43.66 2.92 -16.94
N ALA A 128 -42.87 2.80 -18.01
CA ALA A 128 -42.81 1.58 -18.81
C ALA A 128 -42.22 0.42 -18.01
N PHE A 129 -42.79 -0.76 -18.19
CA PHE A 129 -42.23 -2.02 -17.68
C PHE A 129 -41.30 -2.62 -18.72
N VAL A 130 -40.15 -3.12 -18.27
CA VAL A 130 -39.19 -3.87 -19.06
C VAL A 130 -39.02 -5.24 -18.44
N THR A 131 -39.02 -6.26 -19.28
CA THR A 131 -38.72 -7.63 -18.85
C THR A 131 -37.22 -7.73 -18.63
N LYS A 132 -36.79 -7.87 -17.38
CA LYS A 132 -35.40 -8.16 -17.04
C LYS A 132 -35.27 -9.61 -16.66
N THR A 133 -34.31 -10.29 -17.27
CA THR A 133 -33.90 -11.64 -16.87
C THR A 133 -33.13 -11.57 -15.56
N CYS A 134 -33.41 -12.49 -14.66
CA CYS A 134 -32.62 -12.72 -13.45
C CYS A 134 -31.17 -13.03 -13.83
N GLU A 135 -30.22 -12.76 -12.94
CA GLU A 135 -28.80 -13.03 -13.21
C GLU A 135 -28.49 -14.53 -13.45
N CYS A 136 -29.35 -15.44 -12.99
CA CYS A 136 -29.24 -16.87 -13.32
C CYS A 136 -29.74 -17.23 -14.72
N GLY A 137 -30.40 -16.31 -15.44
CA GLY A 137 -30.97 -16.52 -16.77
C GLY A 137 -32.26 -17.37 -16.81
N GLN A 138 -32.66 -18.00 -15.71
CA GLN A 138 -33.77 -18.98 -15.69
C GLN A 138 -35.15 -18.34 -15.50
N THR A 139 -35.23 -17.16 -14.89
CA THR A 139 -36.50 -16.47 -14.62
C THR A 139 -36.46 -15.04 -15.13
N SER A 140 -37.57 -14.57 -15.67
CA SER A 140 -37.73 -13.17 -16.11
C SER A 140 -38.82 -12.50 -15.29
N HIS A 141 -38.57 -11.25 -14.87
CA HIS A 141 -39.54 -10.45 -14.13
C HIS A 141 -39.80 -9.12 -14.86
N SER A 142 -41.07 -8.71 -14.86
CA SER A 142 -41.51 -7.40 -15.29
C SER A 142 -41.14 -6.37 -14.21
N VAL A 143 -40.21 -5.46 -14.51
CA VAL A 143 -39.80 -4.38 -13.61
C VAL A 143 -39.89 -3.02 -14.29
N ARG A 144 -40.01 -1.93 -13.53
CA ARG A 144 -40.09 -0.58 -14.13
C ARG A 144 -38.75 -0.18 -14.77
N CYS A 145 -38.80 0.43 -15.95
CA CYS A 145 -37.63 0.93 -16.66
C CYS A 145 -36.87 1.93 -15.79
N GLY A 146 -35.60 1.63 -15.53
CA GLY A 146 -34.72 2.46 -14.73
C GLY A 146 -34.60 2.10 -13.24
N GLN A 147 -35.29 1.06 -12.77
CA GLN A 147 -34.92 0.43 -11.50
C GLN A 147 -33.64 -0.40 -11.69
N SER A 148 -32.59 -0.02 -10.97
CA SER A 148 -31.23 -0.61 -10.99
C SER A 148 -31.09 -1.82 -10.05
N THR A 149 -32.19 -2.42 -9.62
CA THR A 149 -32.12 -3.61 -8.78
C THR A 149 -31.84 -4.84 -9.63
N LYS A 150 -30.71 -5.47 -9.36
CA LYS A 150 -30.39 -6.83 -9.80
C LYS A 150 -31.50 -7.75 -9.30
N ILE A 151 -32.11 -8.50 -10.21
CA ILE A 151 -33.24 -9.36 -9.88
C ILE A 151 -32.67 -10.71 -9.49
N HIS A 152 -32.91 -11.10 -8.24
CA HIS A 152 -32.64 -12.43 -7.72
C HIS A 152 -33.96 -13.20 -7.65
N CYS A 153 -33.99 -14.43 -8.17
CA CYS A 153 -35.14 -15.30 -7.94
C CYS A 153 -34.97 -16.07 -6.62
N SER A 154 -36.08 -16.54 -6.07
CA SER A 154 -36.10 -17.39 -4.88
C SER A 154 -35.87 -18.88 -5.19
N ASN A 155 -35.57 -19.20 -6.46
CA ASN A 155 -35.33 -20.57 -6.89
C ASN A 155 -33.92 -21.02 -6.53
N VAL A 156 -33.77 -22.32 -6.32
CA VAL A 156 -32.45 -22.96 -6.17
C VAL A 156 -31.68 -22.83 -7.48
N CYS A 157 -30.40 -22.46 -7.40
CA CYS A 157 -29.56 -22.20 -8.57
C CYS A 157 -29.44 -23.42 -9.51
N GLY A 158 -29.24 -24.62 -8.96
CA GLY A 158 -29.20 -25.88 -9.72
C GLY A 158 -27.97 -26.08 -10.63
N ASN A 159 -27.14 -25.05 -10.82
CA ASN A 159 -25.92 -25.13 -11.62
C ASN A 159 -24.91 -26.14 -11.05
N THR A 160 -24.19 -26.83 -11.93
CA THR A 160 -23.13 -27.75 -11.54
C THR A 160 -21.99 -27.00 -10.85
N LEU A 161 -21.62 -27.46 -9.65
CA LEU A 161 -20.50 -26.91 -8.87
C LEU A 161 -19.16 -27.19 -9.57
N ASN A 162 -18.09 -26.59 -9.05
CA ASN A 162 -16.72 -26.75 -9.56
C ASN A 162 -16.25 -28.22 -9.71
N CYS A 163 -16.88 -29.16 -8.99
CA CYS A 163 -16.56 -30.59 -9.05
C CYS A 163 -17.20 -31.35 -10.21
N GLY A 164 -18.11 -30.75 -10.98
CA GLY A 164 -18.77 -31.42 -12.11
C GLY A 164 -19.81 -32.50 -11.73
N LYS A 165 -19.83 -32.96 -10.47
CA LYS A 165 -20.71 -34.04 -9.98
C LYS A 165 -21.88 -33.55 -9.11
N HIS A 166 -21.71 -32.43 -8.40
CA HIS A 166 -22.70 -31.90 -7.46
C HIS A 166 -23.36 -30.63 -8.00
N SER A 167 -24.62 -30.40 -7.64
CA SER A 167 -25.41 -29.22 -8.02
C SER A 167 -25.50 -28.19 -6.88
N CYS A 168 -25.61 -26.92 -7.25
CA CYS A 168 -25.73 -25.81 -6.31
C CYS A 168 -27.11 -25.79 -5.63
N THR A 169 -27.13 -25.92 -4.30
CA THR A 169 -28.34 -25.88 -3.46
C THR A 169 -28.67 -24.47 -2.93
N GLN A 170 -27.84 -23.47 -3.24
CA GLN A 170 -28.07 -22.09 -2.81
C GLN A 170 -29.22 -21.44 -3.59
N VAL A 171 -29.90 -20.50 -2.94
CA VAL A 171 -30.83 -19.58 -3.61
C VAL A 171 -30.06 -18.79 -4.68
N CYS A 172 -30.72 -18.49 -5.79
CA CYS A 172 -30.13 -17.77 -6.91
C CYS A 172 -29.29 -16.56 -6.47
N HIS A 173 -27.99 -16.64 -6.72
CA HIS A 173 -27.00 -15.65 -6.32
C HIS A 173 -26.33 -15.05 -7.55
N ALA A 174 -25.70 -13.89 -7.35
CA ALA A 174 -24.87 -13.25 -8.36
C ALA A 174 -23.54 -14.01 -8.50
N GLY A 175 -23.05 -14.18 -9.73
CA GLY A 175 -21.72 -14.72 -10.00
C GLY A 175 -21.58 -16.25 -9.96
N LYS A 176 -20.35 -16.74 -9.91
CA LYS A 176 -20.04 -18.19 -9.91
C LYS A 176 -20.48 -18.85 -8.61
N CYS A 177 -20.95 -20.10 -8.68
CA CYS A 177 -21.32 -20.87 -7.50
C CYS A 177 -20.13 -21.09 -6.56
N SER A 178 -20.39 -21.04 -5.25
CA SER A 178 -19.39 -21.38 -4.24
C SER A 178 -18.86 -22.80 -4.46
N PRO A 179 -17.57 -23.07 -4.12
CA PRO A 179 -17.00 -24.40 -4.26
C PRO A 179 -17.77 -25.46 -3.45
N CYS A 180 -17.73 -26.70 -3.92
CA CYS A 180 -18.32 -27.85 -3.25
C CYS A 180 -17.76 -28.00 -1.83
N GLN A 181 -18.65 -28.08 -0.84
CA GLN A 181 -18.31 -28.22 0.57
C GLN A 181 -18.18 -29.68 1.03
N LEU A 182 -18.39 -30.64 0.13
CA LEU A 182 -18.23 -32.05 0.43
C LEU A 182 -16.75 -32.41 0.46
N THR A 183 -16.35 -33.18 1.48
CA THR A 183 -15.00 -33.71 1.60
C THR A 183 -14.90 -35.06 0.88
N VAL A 184 -13.82 -35.23 0.11
CA VAL A 184 -13.45 -36.49 -0.55
C VAL A 184 -12.13 -36.98 0.02
N GLN A 185 -12.03 -38.29 0.23
CA GLN A 185 -10.79 -38.93 0.67
C GLN A 185 -9.86 -39.13 -0.52
N GLN A 186 -8.71 -38.48 -0.46
CA GLN A 186 -7.62 -38.70 -1.40
C GLN A 186 -6.59 -39.63 -0.77
N VAL A 187 -6.12 -40.61 -1.54
CA VAL A 187 -5.04 -41.53 -1.15
C VAL A 187 -3.70 -41.08 -1.72
N CYS A 188 -2.61 -41.29 -0.97
CA CYS A 188 -1.25 -41.03 -1.48
C CYS A 188 -0.89 -41.99 -2.63
N TYR A 189 0.14 -41.66 -3.42
CA TYR A 189 0.71 -42.59 -4.42
C TYR A 189 1.21 -43.93 -3.83
N CYS A 190 1.49 -43.94 -2.52
CA CYS A 190 1.91 -45.10 -1.76
C CYS A 190 0.76 -45.99 -1.27
N GLY A 191 -0.48 -45.50 -1.21
CA GLY A 191 -1.62 -46.14 -0.57
C GLY A 191 -1.62 -46.13 0.98
N SER A 192 -0.53 -45.71 1.63
CA SER A 192 -0.39 -45.80 3.10
C SER A 192 -1.17 -44.74 3.89
N ASN A 193 -1.34 -43.55 3.32
CA ASN A 193 -2.00 -42.42 3.98
C ASN A 193 -3.12 -41.87 3.10
N PHE A 194 -4.14 -41.32 3.74
CA PHE A 194 -5.19 -40.54 3.09
C PHE A 194 -5.28 -39.14 3.72
N LYS A 195 -5.79 -38.19 2.95
CA LYS A 195 -6.18 -36.86 3.44
C LYS A 195 -7.58 -36.55 2.96
N GLU A 196 -8.32 -35.80 3.75
CA GLU A 196 -9.63 -35.28 3.37
C GLU A 196 -9.44 -33.91 2.71
N VAL A 197 -9.94 -33.76 1.49
CA VAL A 197 -9.92 -32.48 0.77
C VAL A 197 -11.30 -32.14 0.26
N LEU A 198 -11.54 -30.87 -0.03
CA LEU A 198 -12.79 -30.44 -0.66
C LEU A 198 -12.90 -30.96 -2.10
N CYS A 199 -14.09 -31.42 -2.45
CA CYS A 199 -14.43 -31.93 -3.77
C CYS A 199 -14.28 -30.86 -4.86
N GLY A 200 -13.76 -31.25 -6.02
CA GLY A 200 -13.50 -30.34 -7.15
C GLY A 200 -12.29 -29.41 -6.96
N THR A 201 -11.39 -29.73 -6.02
CA THR A 201 -10.04 -29.18 -6.03
C THR A 201 -9.29 -29.72 -7.27
N LYS A 202 -8.36 -28.93 -7.83
CA LYS A 202 -7.59 -29.29 -9.05
C LYS A 202 -6.73 -30.56 -8.92
N GLU A 203 -6.78 -31.21 -7.76
CA GLU A 203 -6.11 -32.46 -7.42
C GLU A 203 -6.95 -33.71 -7.75
N GLU A 204 -8.10 -33.58 -8.46
CA GLU A 204 -8.91 -34.72 -8.93
C GLU A 204 -8.37 -35.41 -10.21
N PHE A 205 -7.29 -34.93 -10.81
CA PHE A 205 -6.56 -35.68 -11.84
C PHE A 205 -5.70 -36.76 -11.19
N SER A 206 -6.37 -37.85 -10.79
CA SER A 206 -5.73 -39.09 -10.41
C SER A 206 -5.13 -39.73 -11.66
N ASP A 207 -3.81 -39.92 -11.69
CA ASP A 207 -3.13 -40.74 -12.70
C ASP A 207 -3.44 -42.26 -12.54
N GLY A 208 -4.46 -42.62 -11.75
CA GLY A 208 -4.84 -43.99 -11.41
C GLY A 208 -4.04 -44.60 -10.25
N PHE A 209 -3.00 -43.92 -9.76
CA PHE A 209 -2.08 -44.46 -8.74
C PHE A 209 -2.08 -43.71 -7.41
N GLY A 210 -2.74 -42.55 -7.32
CA GLY A 210 -2.83 -41.71 -6.12
C GLY A 210 -2.94 -40.23 -6.49
N ASN A 211 -3.22 -39.38 -5.50
CA ASN A 211 -3.48 -37.95 -5.74
C ASN A 211 -2.40 -37.03 -5.17
N PHE A 212 -1.56 -37.52 -4.25
CA PHE A 212 -0.54 -36.69 -3.59
C PHE A 212 0.64 -37.50 -3.03
N SER A 213 1.76 -36.81 -2.82
CA SER A 213 2.90 -37.32 -2.07
C SER A 213 2.73 -37.06 -0.57
N CYS A 214 2.72 -38.12 0.24
CA CYS A 214 2.57 -38.00 1.70
C CYS A 214 3.88 -37.73 2.45
N GLN A 215 4.98 -37.46 1.74
CA GLN A 215 6.34 -37.22 2.29
C GLN A 215 6.98 -38.39 3.04
N ASN A 216 6.26 -39.47 3.31
CA ASN A 216 6.82 -40.70 3.84
C ASN A 216 7.59 -41.46 2.76
N ILE A 217 8.52 -42.32 3.20
CA ILE A 217 9.24 -43.25 2.32
C ILE A 217 8.22 -44.21 1.67
N CYS A 218 8.30 -44.39 0.35
CA CYS A 218 7.34 -45.17 -0.42
C CYS A 218 7.22 -46.61 0.06
N GLY A 219 8.34 -47.28 0.37
CA GLY A 219 8.36 -48.61 1.01
C GLY A 219 7.88 -49.78 0.15
N LYS A 220 7.29 -49.52 -1.04
CA LYS A 220 6.87 -50.57 -1.99
C LYS A 220 8.07 -51.42 -2.43
N LYS A 221 7.86 -52.73 -2.59
CA LYS A 221 8.88 -53.65 -3.13
C LYS A 221 9.24 -53.22 -4.56
N LEU A 222 10.53 -53.02 -4.81
CA LEU A 222 11.06 -52.76 -6.15
C LEU A 222 10.88 -54.01 -7.03
N ASN A 223 11.05 -53.84 -8.34
CA ASN A 223 10.92 -54.92 -9.33
C ASN A 223 11.79 -56.16 -9.03
N CYS A 224 12.88 -56.01 -8.27
CA CYS A 224 13.74 -57.12 -7.85
C CYS A 224 13.15 -58.00 -6.74
N GLY A 225 12.01 -57.61 -6.14
CA GLY A 225 11.31 -58.34 -5.08
C GLY A 225 11.99 -58.37 -3.71
N ARG A 226 13.24 -57.89 -3.61
CA ARG A 226 14.09 -57.98 -2.39
C ARG A 226 14.41 -56.65 -1.73
N HIS A 227 14.37 -55.55 -2.48
CA HIS A 227 14.63 -54.21 -1.96
C HIS A 227 13.35 -53.38 -1.96
N ASN A 228 13.20 -52.52 -0.96
CA ASN A 228 12.08 -51.59 -0.85
C ASN A 228 12.48 -50.22 -1.42
N CYS A 229 11.52 -49.50 -2.00
CA CYS A 229 11.73 -48.14 -2.49
C CYS A 229 12.08 -47.20 -1.32
N THR A 230 13.25 -46.59 -1.38
CA THR A 230 13.74 -45.61 -0.39
C THR A 230 13.40 -44.17 -0.76
N GLN A 231 12.79 -43.94 -1.92
CA GLN A 231 12.37 -42.61 -2.31
C GLN A 231 11.15 -42.15 -1.49
N VAL A 232 11.05 -40.84 -1.31
CA VAL A 232 9.84 -40.19 -0.80
C VAL A 232 8.67 -40.55 -1.73
N CYS A 233 7.46 -40.68 -1.17
CA CYS A 233 6.23 -41.01 -1.90
C CYS A 233 6.16 -40.25 -3.23
N HIS A 234 6.14 -40.99 -4.33
CA HIS A 234 6.30 -40.44 -5.69
C HIS A 234 5.26 -41.08 -6.63
N PRO A 235 4.94 -40.43 -7.76
CA PRO A 235 4.08 -41.02 -8.79
C PRO A 235 4.61 -42.38 -9.26
N GLN A 236 3.73 -43.37 -9.37
CA GLN A 236 4.10 -44.72 -9.78
C GLN A 236 4.37 -44.79 -11.29
N PRO A 237 5.20 -45.74 -11.78
CA PRO A 237 5.83 -46.86 -11.06
C PRO A 237 7.12 -46.49 -10.29
N CYS A 238 7.50 -47.33 -9.32
CA CYS A 238 8.81 -47.21 -8.64
C CYS A 238 9.99 -47.39 -9.59
N PRO A 239 11.11 -46.68 -9.36
CA PRO A 239 12.33 -46.84 -10.16
C PRO A 239 12.88 -48.27 -10.01
N LEU A 240 13.66 -48.69 -11.01
CA LEU A 240 14.34 -49.99 -10.98
C LEU A 240 15.29 -50.08 -9.78
N CYS A 241 15.49 -51.28 -9.25
CA CYS A 241 16.43 -51.48 -8.15
C CYS A 241 17.85 -51.04 -8.55
N PRO A 242 18.48 -50.10 -7.80
CA PRO A 242 19.76 -49.50 -8.16
C PRO A 242 20.93 -50.48 -8.11
N ARG A 243 20.74 -51.66 -7.51
CA ARG A 243 21.74 -52.73 -7.43
C ARG A 243 21.57 -53.84 -8.47
N LEU A 244 20.59 -53.74 -9.37
CA LEU A 244 20.43 -54.72 -10.43
C LEU A 244 21.69 -54.80 -11.31
N PRO A 245 22.09 -55.99 -11.78
CA PRO A 245 23.23 -56.17 -12.68
C PRO A 245 23.13 -55.30 -13.94
N GLN A 246 21.93 -55.11 -14.48
CA GLN A 246 21.69 -54.23 -15.65
C GLN A 246 21.94 -52.74 -15.37
N VAL A 247 21.90 -52.31 -14.11
CA VAL A 247 22.10 -50.91 -13.69
C VAL A 247 23.54 -50.66 -13.26
N VAL A 248 24.15 -51.63 -12.57
CA VAL A 248 25.52 -51.53 -12.06
C VAL A 248 26.47 -52.29 -12.98
N TYR A 249 27.12 -51.56 -13.89
CA TYR A 249 28.06 -52.11 -14.88
C TYR A 249 29.53 -51.76 -14.62
N ARG A 250 29.85 -51.10 -13.49
CA ARG A 250 31.21 -50.67 -13.10
C ARG A 250 31.55 -51.08 -11.66
N CYS A 251 32.83 -51.11 -11.32
CA CYS A 251 33.34 -51.26 -9.96
C CYS A 251 32.68 -50.23 -9.01
N PRO A 252 32.73 -50.45 -7.68
CA PRO A 252 32.31 -49.45 -6.69
C PRO A 252 32.96 -48.08 -6.90
N CYS A 253 34.20 -48.06 -7.41
CA CYS A 253 34.97 -46.86 -7.75
C CYS A 253 34.54 -46.12 -9.03
N GLY A 254 33.71 -46.72 -9.88
CA GLY A 254 33.38 -46.22 -11.21
C GLY A 254 34.47 -46.36 -12.28
N GLN A 255 35.74 -46.63 -11.94
CA GLN A 255 36.85 -46.64 -12.90
C GLN A 255 36.89 -47.83 -13.87
N THR A 256 36.51 -49.04 -13.42
CA THR A 256 36.65 -50.27 -14.22
C THR A 256 35.29 -50.90 -14.48
N PRO A 257 34.90 -51.17 -15.75
CA PRO A 257 33.68 -51.92 -16.08
C PRO A 257 33.71 -53.34 -15.50
N LEU A 258 32.56 -53.85 -15.05
CA LEU A 258 32.45 -55.21 -14.51
C LEU A 258 32.73 -56.28 -15.57
N SER A 259 32.45 -56.03 -16.85
CA SER A 259 32.80 -56.93 -17.96
C SER A 259 34.30 -57.26 -17.99
N LYS A 260 35.15 -56.26 -17.78
CA LYS A 260 36.61 -56.43 -17.73
C LYS A 260 37.08 -57.14 -16.45
N LEU A 261 36.34 -57.02 -15.35
CA LEU A 261 36.64 -57.76 -14.12
C LEU A 261 36.24 -59.24 -14.23
N LEU A 262 35.20 -59.55 -15.00
CA LEU A 262 34.79 -60.92 -15.32
C LEU A 262 35.88 -61.66 -16.13
N GLU A 263 36.47 -60.99 -17.12
CA GLU A 263 37.63 -61.52 -17.88
C GLU A 263 38.84 -61.82 -16.99
N LEU A 264 38.99 -61.09 -15.88
CA LEU A 264 40.06 -61.26 -14.90
C LEU A 264 39.70 -62.29 -13.80
N GLY A 265 38.60 -63.03 -13.94
CA GLY A 265 38.21 -64.13 -13.05
C GLY A 265 37.28 -63.74 -11.89
N CYS A 266 36.64 -62.57 -11.91
CA CYS A 266 35.65 -62.21 -10.89
C CYS A 266 34.30 -62.93 -11.10
N ILE A 267 33.49 -63.03 -10.03
CA ILE A 267 32.18 -63.68 -10.06
C ILE A 267 31.15 -62.78 -10.78
N GLU A 268 30.39 -63.36 -11.71
CA GLU A 268 29.25 -62.69 -12.36
C GLU A 268 28.08 -62.49 -11.39
N ARG A 269 27.51 -61.28 -11.39
CA ARG A 269 26.32 -60.93 -10.58
C ARG A 269 25.06 -61.39 -11.30
N LYS A 270 24.29 -62.28 -10.69
CA LYS A 270 22.98 -62.75 -11.18
C LYS A 270 21.82 -62.01 -10.54
N ILE A 271 21.99 -61.56 -9.30
CA ILE A 271 20.95 -60.94 -8.49
C ILE A 271 21.46 -59.65 -7.83
N CYS A 272 20.54 -58.76 -7.48
CA CYS A 272 20.88 -57.46 -6.88
C CYS A 272 21.56 -57.53 -5.50
N THR A 273 21.55 -58.69 -4.84
CA THR A 273 22.24 -58.94 -3.56
C THR A 273 23.68 -59.41 -3.71
N ASP A 274 24.10 -59.76 -4.93
CA ASP A 274 25.48 -60.20 -5.16
C ASP A 274 26.43 -59.01 -4.95
N PRO A 275 27.59 -59.23 -4.29
CA PRO A 275 28.56 -58.17 -4.04
C PRO A 275 29.08 -57.58 -5.35
N ILE A 276 29.43 -56.29 -5.33
CA ILE A 276 29.98 -55.62 -6.51
C ILE A 276 31.50 -55.80 -6.50
N PRO A 277 32.11 -56.48 -7.50
CA PRO A 277 33.55 -56.71 -7.53
C PRO A 277 34.36 -55.42 -7.49
N SER A 278 35.37 -55.37 -6.61
CA SER A 278 36.33 -54.26 -6.57
C SER A 278 37.42 -54.46 -7.63
N CYS A 279 37.93 -53.38 -8.21
CA CYS A 279 38.95 -53.47 -9.26
C CYS A 279 40.39 -53.50 -8.74
N GLY A 280 40.59 -53.45 -7.41
CA GLY A 280 41.90 -53.39 -6.76
C GLY A 280 42.72 -52.10 -6.99
N LYS A 281 42.24 -51.15 -7.82
CA LYS A 281 42.90 -49.84 -8.03
C LYS A 281 42.59 -48.86 -6.91
N THR A 282 43.36 -47.78 -6.83
CA THR A 282 43.02 -46.61 -5.98
C THR A 282 41.67 -46.03 -6.42
N CYS A 283 40.81 -45.72 -5.45
CA CYS A 283 39.40 -45.38 -5.66
C CYS A 283 39.25 -44.11 -6.51
N GLY A 284 40.03 -43.07 -6.22
CA GLY A 284 40.08 -41.83 -7.00
C GLY A 284 38.79 -41.01 -7.00
N LYS A 285 37.75 -41.42 -6.27
CA LYS A 285 36.49 -40.67 -6.16
C LYS A 285 36.74 -39.30 -5.53
N PRO A 286 36.12 -38.22 -6.05
CA PRO A 286 36.20 -36.91 -5.43
C PRO A 286 35.53 -36.95 -4.05
N LEU A 287 36.26 -36.52 -3.03
CA LEU A 287 35.76 -36.41 -1.66
C LEU A 287 34.95 -35.12 -1.50
N SER A 288 33.90 -35.16 -0.68
CA SER A 288 33.02 -34.00 -0.38
C SER A 288 33.74 -32.82 0.28
N CYS A 289 34.98 -32.99 0.74
CA CYS A 289 35.82 -31.92 1.27
C CYS A 289 36.53 -31.09 0.18
N GLY A 290 36.47 -31.50 -1.09
CA GLY A 290 37.06 -30.74 -2.19
C GLY A 290 36.28 -29.45 -2.45
N SER A 291 36.99 -28.34 -2.64
CA SER A 291 36.41 -27.10 -3.16
C SER A 291 36.55 -27.05 -4.69
N TYR A 292 35.96 -26.04 -5.34
CA TYR A 292 36.11 -25.83 -6.78
C TYR A 292 37.59 -25.67 -7.22
N GLU A 293 38.44 -25.20 -6.31
CA GLU A 293 39.86 -24.94 -6.57
C GLU A 293 40.76 -26.17 -6.27
N PHE A 294 40.33 -27.06 -5.37
CA PHE A 294 41.10 -28.26 -4.99
C PHE A 294 40.17 -29.47 -4.80
N ILE A 295 40.13 -30.34 -5.80
CA ILE A 295 39.38 -31.60 -5.74
C ILE A 295 40.27 -32.66 -5.08
N HIS A 296 39.96 -33.02 -3.84
CA HIS A 296 40.61 -34.16 -3.18
C HIS A 296 40.03 -35.47 -3.69
N THR A 297 40.89 -36.45 -3.96
CA THR A 297 40.48 -37.77 -4.43
C THR A 297 40.77 -38.83 -3.37
N CYS A 298 39.97 -39.90 -3.35
CA CYS A 298 40.15 -40.99 -2.40
C CYS A 298 41.39 -41.84 -2.74
N GLU A 299 42.35 -41.88 -1.82
CA GLU A 299 43.61 -42.66 -1.94
C GLU A 299 43.46 -44.14 -1.54
N SER A 300 42.33 -44.52 -0.93
CA SER A 300 42.09 -45.92 -0.55
C SER A 300 41.89 -46.80 -1.79
N LEU A 301 42.17 -48.11 -1.67
CA LEU A 301 41.80 -49.08 -2.70
C LEU A 301 40.28 -49.09 -2.91
N CYS A 302 39.85 -49.52 -4.10
CA CYS A 302 38.44 -49.64 -4.45
C CYS A 302 37.67 -50.40 -3.37
N HIS A 303 36.72 -49.73 -2.73
CA HIS A 303 35.93 -50.24 -1.62
C HIS A 303 34.43 -50.02 -1.88
N GLU A 304 33.59 -50.78 -1.17
CA GLU A 304 32.15 -50.54 -1.14
C GLU A 304 31.80 -49.51 -0.06
N GLY A 305 30.75 -48.70 -0.28
CA GLY A 305 30.32 -47.65 0.65
C GLY A 305 31.00 -46.28 0.47
N ASP A 306 30.79 -45.38 1.43
CA ASP A 306 31.31 -44.01 1.41
C ASP A 306 32.81 -43.95 1.69
N CYS A 307 33.50 -43.03 1.02
CA CYS A 307 34.95 -42.86 1.19
C CYS A 307 35.26 -42.30 2.59
N ARG A 308 36.39 -42.72 3.17
CA ARG A 308 36.84 -42.21 4.48
C ARG A 308 37.08 -40.69 4.42
N PRO A 309 36.83 -39.96 5.52
CA PRO A 309 37.13 -38.54 5.61
C PRO A 309 38.60 -38.26 5.28
N CYS A 310 38.83 -37.17 4.57
CA CYS A 310 40.17 -36.71 4.21
C CYS A 310 41.00 -36.34 5.45
N SER A 311 42.28 -36.73 5.48
CA SER A 311 43.24 -36.42 6.54
C SER A 311 43.91 -35.05 6.39
N HIS A 312 43.62 -34.31 5.32
CA HIS A 312 44.21 -32.98 5.10
C HIS A 312 43.62 -31.93 6.04
N THR A 313 44.51 -31.08 6.55
CA THR A 313 44.17 -29.92 7.40
C THR A 313 44.32 -28.63 6.62
N SER A 314 43.44 -27.66 6.84
CA SER A 314 43.62 -26.29 6.34
C SER A 314 43.60 -25.28 7.48
N ASN A 315 44.08 -24.07 7.18
CA ASN A 315 43.98 -22.94 8.08
C ASN A 315 42.67 -22.19 7.82
N ILE A 316 41.79 -22.12 8.82
CA ILE A 316 40.65 -21.20 8.79
C ILE A 316 40.99 -19.94 9.60
N TYR A 317 40.50 -18.79 9.16
CA TYR A 317 40.65 -17.52 9.85
C TYR A 317 39.41 -17.24 10.72
N CYS A 318 39.55 -16.45 11.80
CA CYS A 318 38.38 -15.96 12.52
C CYS A 318 37.51 -15.17 11.56
N ARG A 319 36.23 -15.01 11.90
CA ARG A 319 35.29 -14.09 11.22
C ARG A 319 35.93 -12.72 10.94
N CYS A 320 36.78 -12.27 11.85
CA CYS A 320 37.51 -11.00 11.83
C CYS A 320 38.87 -10.98 11.06
N GLY A 321 39.33 -12.10 10.52
CA GLY A 321 40.65 -12.25 9.86
C GLY A 321 41.90 -12.30 10.75
N PHE A 322 41.82 -11.94 12.05
CA PHE A 322 43.00 -11.77 12.93
C PHE A 322 43.67 -13.06 13.46
N LYS A 323 42.90 -14.09 13.85
CA LYS A 323 43.46 -15.35 14.36
C LYS A 323 43.25 -16.45 13.32
N LYS A 324 44.23 -17.35 13.17
CA LYS A 324 44.11 -18.58 12.37
C LYS A 324 44.03 -19.81 13.30
N LYS A 325 43.23 -20.80 12.91
CA LYS A 325 43.15 -22.11 13.58
C LYS A 325 43.27 -23.20 12.53
N VAL A 326 44.07 -24.23 12.82
CA VAL A 326 44.18 -25.41 11.96
C VAL A 326 42.97 -26.30 12.23
N VAL A 327 42.24 -26.65 11.18
CA VAL A 327 41.06 -27.52 11.25
C VAL A 327 41.11 -28.53 10.11
N PHE A 328 40.61 -29.73 10.35
CA PHE A 328 40.46 -30.73 9.29
C PHE A 328 39.47 -30.25 8.22
N LEU A 329 39.77 -30.52 6.95
CA LEU A 329 38.98 -30.01 5.84
C LEU A 329 37.51 -30.45 5.86
N PHE A 330 37.22 -31.64 6.41
CA PHE A 330 35.84 -32.13 6.56
C PHE A 330 34.97 -31.30 7.53
N LEU A 331 35.58 -30.49 8.41
CA LEU A 331 34.89 -29.66 9.41
C LEU A 331 34.70 -28.21 8.96
N ILE A 332 35.31 -27.76 7.85
CA ILE A 332 35.29 -26.35 7.44
C ILE A 332 33.88 -25.84 7.17
N ALA A 333 33.04 -26.63 6.51
CA ALA A 333 31.67 -26.23 6.17
C ALA A 333 30.75 -26.06 7.40
N ALA A 334 31.12 -26.64 8.54
CA ALA A 334 30.29 -26.67 9.75
C ALA A 334 30.78 -25.73 10.88
N ILE A 335 31.94 -25.07 10.73
CA ILE A 335 32.56 -24.30 11.82
C ILE A 335 32.67 -22.81 11.47
N THR A 336 31.94 -21.98 12.19
CA THR A 336 32.17 -20.53 12.31
C THR A 336 33.17 -20.24 13.44
N PHE A 337 34.42 -19.92 13.08
CA PHE A 337 35.46 -19.56 14.07
C PHE A 337 35.38 -18.09 14.48
N MET A 338 35.05 -17.83 15.75
CA MET A 338 35.10 -16.49 16.37
C MET A 338 36.31 -16.38 17.30
N CYS A 339 36.94 -15.22 17.37
CA CYS A 339 38.06 -14.97 18.28
C CYS A 339 37.66 -14.01 19.40
N ASP A 340 38.43 -13.99 20.49
CA ASP A 340 38.14 -13.18 21.68
C ASP A 340 38.57 -11.71 21.56
N LYS A 341 39.03 -11.27 20.38
CA LYS A 341 39.53 -9.91 20.17
C LYS A 341 38.38 -8.91 20.09
N ARG A 342 38.38 -7.93 20.98
CA ARG A 342 37.45 -6.78 20.94
C ARG A 342 37.88 -5.76 19.89
N CYS A 343 36.91 -5.18 19.19
CA CYS A 343 37.15 -4.19 18.15
C CYS A 343 37.43 -2.80 18.73
N ASN A 344 38.61 -2.24 18.41
CA ASN A 344 39.02 -0.90 18.87
C ASN A 344 38.69 0.23 17.86
N LYS A 345 38.01 -0.07 16.75
CA LYS A 345 37.63 0.95 15.75
C LYS A 345 36.65 1.95 16.37
N LYS A 346 36.81 3.23 16.04
CA LYS A 346 35.88 4.28 16.44
C LYS A 346 34.58 4.13 15.66
N ARG A 347 33.45 4.28 16.35
CA ARG A 347 32.12 4.39 15.76
C ARG A 347 32.01 5.68 14.94
N SER A 348 31.02 5.78 14.05
CA SER A 348 30.78 6.90 13.14
C SER A 348 30.68 8.27 13.85
N CYS A 349 30.25 8.27 15.11
CA CYS A 349 30.23 9.45 15.97
C CYS A 349 31.63 10.02 16.33
N GLY A 350 32.72 9.28 16.09
CA GLY A 350 34.11 9.68 16.36
C GLY A 350 34.54 9.65 17.83
N ARG A 351 33.61 9.47 18.78
CA ARG A 351 33.88 9.47 20.24
C ARG A 351 33.86 8.07 20.86
N HIS A 352 32.95 7.21 20.42
CA HIS A 352 32.76 5.87 21.00
C HIS A 352 33.55 4.81 20.24
N LYS A 353 34.03 3.76 20.94
CA LYS A 353 34.68 2.59 20.34
C LYS A 353 33.66 1.46 20.14
N CYS A 354 33.91 0.56 19.19
CA CYS A 354 33.03 -0.58 18.92
C CYS A 354 32.91 -1.52 20.12
N ASN A 355 34.05 -2.04 20.61
CA ASN A 355 34.21 -3.02 21.69
C ASN A 355 33.54 -4.40 21.49
N GLU A 356 32.89 -4.64 20.35
CA GLU A 356 32.33 -5.95 19.99
C GLU A 356 33.42 -7.01 19.78
N VAL A 357 33.14 -8.24 20.20
CA VAL A 357 34.04 -9.40 20.08
C VAL A 357 33.97 -9.96 18.66
N CYS A 358 35.10 -10.12 17.99
CA CYS A 358 35.18 -10.63 16.62
C CYS A 358 34.35 -9.82 15.59
N CYS A 359 34.32 -8.50 15.72
CA CYS A 359 33.58 -7.61 14.82
C CYS A 359 34.07 -7.68 13.36
N VAL A 360 33.13 -7.74 12.42
CA VAL A 360 33.37 -7.72 10.97
C VAL A 360 32.95 -6.43 10.27
N ASP A 361 32.26 -5.55 10.99
CA ASP A 361 31.63 -4.39 10.37
C ASP A 361 32.70 -3.42 9.85
N THR A 362 32.53 -2.99 8.61
CA THR A 362 33.33 -1.94 8.00
C THR A 362 32.90 -0.58 8.54
N GLU A 363 31.59 -0.37 8.69
CA GLU A 363 30.97 0.82 9.26
C GLU A 363 30.40 0.57 10.65
N HIS A 364 30.85 1.34 11.62
CA HIS A 364 30.45 1.19 13.02
C HIS A 364 29.45 2.27 13.43
N LYS A 365 28.15 2.05 13.22
CA LYS A 365 27.12 3.04 13.58
C LYS A 365 27.02 3.21 15.11
N CYS A 366 26.83 4.44 15.58
CA CYS A 366 26.63 4.72 17.01
C CYS A 366 25.15 4.87 17.31
N SER A 367 24.61 3.98 18.15
CA SER A 367 23.21 3.99 18.60
C SER A 367 22.96 4.78 19.89
N LEU A 368 23.98 5.42 20.46
CA LEU A 368 23.83 6.23 21.66
C LEU A 368 23.21 7.58 21.30
N VAL A 369 22.37 8.14 22.17
CA VAL A 369 21.82 9.50 22.03
C VAL A 369 22.89 10.54 22.36
N CYS A 370 22.92 11.68 21.66
CA CYS A 370 23.97 12.68 21.79
C CYS A 370 24.00 13.37 23.16
N GLY A 371 22.85 13.79 23.70
CA GLY A 371 22.67 14.33 25.06
C GLY A 371 23.36 15.67 25.36
N ARG A 372 24.06 16.27 24.38
CA ARG A 372 24.72 17.57 24.52
C ARG A 372 23.69 18.69 24.63
N LYS A 373 23.98 19.70 25.45
CA LYS A 373 23.14 20.89 25.64
C LYS A 373 23.11 21.70 24.34
N LEU A 374 21.91 22.02 23.85
CA LEU A 374 21.71 22.79 22.62
C LEU A 374 22.04 24.27 22.85
N ASN A 375 22.21 25.02 21.76
CA ASN A 375 22.50 26.46 21.76
C ASN A 375 21.47 27.30 22.53
N CYS A 376 20.22 26.84 22.64
CA CYS A 376 19.17 27.50 23.44
C CYS A 376 19.43 27.47 24.96
N GLY A 377 20.41 26.70 25.45
CA GLY A 377 20.75 26.68 26.88
C GLY A 377 19.71 26.03 27.80
N LEU A 378 18.61 25.51 27.27
CA LEU A 378 17.54 24.84 28.04
C LEU A 378 17.37 23.37 27.64
N HIS A 379 17.44 23.06 26.33
CA HIS A 379 17.18 21.72 25.80
C HIS A 379 18.46 20.90 25.53
N ARG A 380 18.32 19.57 25.52
CA ARG A 380 19.39 18.61 25.20
C ARG A 380 19.12 17.94 23.85
N CYS A 381 20.18 17.54 23.16
CA CYS A 381 20.11 16.88 21.87
C CYS A 381 19.63 15.43 22.01
N GLU A 382 18.46 15.12 21.45
CA GLU A 382 17.84 13.78 21.45
C GLU A 382 18.20 12.94 20.22
N GLU A 383 18.94 13.53 19.27
CA GLU A 383 19.39 12.84 18.06
C GLU A 383 20.44 11.75 18.36
N PRO A 384 20.55 10.73 17.48
CA PRO A 384 21.64 9.77 17.51
C PRO A 384 23.01 10.46 17.52
N CYS A 385 24.00 9.84 18.17
CA CYS A 385 25.31 10.43 18.36
C CYS A 385 25.95 10.73 17.01
N HIS A 386 26.05 12.03 16.71
CA HIS A 386 26.54 12.54 15.44
C HIS A 386 27.90 13.22 15.61
N ARG A 387 28.60 13.39 14.48
CA ARG A 387 29.86 14.13 14.43
C ARG A 387 29.55 15.64 14.31
N GLY A 388 30.36 16.49 14.94
CA GLY A 388 30.19 17.94 14.91
C GLY A 388 29.29 18.52 16.02
N SER A 389 28.92 19.79 15.84
CA SER A 389 28.01 20.53 16.73
C SER A 389 26.57 20.07 16.55
N CYS A 390 25.78 20.13 17.62
CA CYS A 390 24.35 19.79 17.55
C CYS A 390 23.60 20.81 16.70
N GLN A 391 22.52 20.37 16.06
CA GLN A 391 21.63 21.27 15.35
C GLN A 391 20.96 22.27 16.31
N THR A 392 20.41 23.35 15.77
CA THR A 392 19.67 24.35 16.54
C THR A 392 18.46 23.71 17.22
N CYS A 393 18.01 24.31 18.32
CA CYS A 393 16.81 23.85 18.98
C CYS A 393 15.60 23.94 18.04
N TRP A 394 14.90 22.81 17.85
CA TRP A 394 13.70 22.72 17.00
C TRP A 394 12.41 23.09 17.75
N GLN A 395 12.49 23.31 19.07
CA GLN A 395 11.35 23.68 19.88
C GLN A 395 10.88 25.09 19.50
N THR A 396 9.57 25.26 19.43
CA THR A 396 8.91 26.48 18.98
C THR A 396 7.80 26.81 19.96
N SER A 397 7.74 28.06 20.42
CA SER A 397 6.66 28.57 21.25
C SER A 397 5.47 28.99 20.38
N PHE A 398 4.26 28.74 20.89
CA PHE A 398 3.00 29.22 20.30
C PHE A 398 2.43 30.44 21.04
N ASP A 399 3.20 31.00 21.97
CA ASP A 399 2.87 32.24 22.67
C ASP A 399 3.51 33.43 21.94
N GLU A 400 2.81 34.57 21.92
CA GLU A 400 3.32 35.83 21.38
C GLU A 400 4.52 36.32 22.20
N LEU A 401 5.62 36.66 21.53
CA LEU A 401 6.81 37.20 22.18
C LEU A 401 6.81 38.72 22.06
N THR A 402 6.50 39.42 23.16
CA THR A 402 6.37 40.88 23.20
C THR A 402 7.63 41.57 23.76
N CYS A 403 7.85 42.84 23.41
CA CYS A 403 8.74 43.71 24.20
C CYS A 403 8.23 43.78 25.64
N TYR A 404 9.09 44.23 26.56
CA TYR A 404 8.68 44.52 27.94
C TYR A 404 7.49 45.49 28.01
N CYS A 405 7.44 46.44 27.07
CA CYS A 405 6.38 47.44 26.95
C CYS A 405 5.04 46.94 26.38
N GLY A 406 4.97 45.71 25.85
CA GLY A 406 3.81 45.17 25.14
C GLY A 406 3.56 45.70 23.72
N GLU A 407 4.25 46.74 23.26
CA GLU A 407 3.98 47.38 21.96
C GLU A 407 4.51 46.60 20.75
N SER A 408 5.77 46.16 20.79
CA SER A 408 6.36 45.36 19.71
C SER A 408 6.08 43.89 19.98
N VAL A 409 5.52 43.17 19.01
CA VAL A 409 5.11 41.77 19.15
C VAL A 409 5.67 40.92 18.00
N ILE A 410 6.26 39.77 18.33
CA ILE A 410 6.57 38.69 17.39
C ILE A 410 5.49 37.62 17.55
N TYR A 411 4.71 37.40 16.49
CA TYR A 411 3.63 36.42 16.48
C TYR A 411 4.16 34.98 16.32
N PRO A 412 3.47 33.99 16.91
CA PRO A 412 3.76 32.57 16.73
C PRO A 412 3.77 32.13 15.26
N PRO A 413 4.58 31.12 14.87
CA PRO A 413 5.49 30.32 15.71
C PRO A 413 6.83 31.02 16.03
N VAL A 414 7.21 31.08 17.32
CA VAL A 414 8.48 31.70 17.75
C VAL A 414 9.54 30.63 18.09
N PRO A 415 10.65 30.52 17.33
CA PRO A 415 11.70 29.54 17.61
C PRO A 415 12.33 29.71 19.01
N CYS A 416 12.69 28.61 19.66
CA CYS A 416 13.34 28.63 20.96
C CYS A 416 14.71 29.34 20.90
N GLY A 417 14.89 30.36 21.75
CA GLY A 417 16.09 31.20 21.78
C GLY A 417 15.96 32.51 21.01
N THR A 418 14.80 32.80 20.39
CA THR A 418 14.50 34.12 19.80
C THR A 418 14.48 35.19 20.90
N GLN A 419 15.22 36.29 20.70
CA GLN A 419 15.21 37.43 21.61
C GLN A 419 13.95 38.30 21.39
N PRO A 420 13.41 38.97 22.43
CA PRO A 420 12.26 39.85 22.26
C PRO A 420 12.52 40.97 21.23
N PRO A 421 11.48 41.44 20.51
CA PRO A 421 11.64 42.43 19.43
C PRO A 421 12.14 43.77 19.96
N GLU A 422 12.98 44.45 19.18
CA GLU A 422 13.41 45.82 19.48
C GLU A 422 12.21 46.78 19.47
N CYS A 423 12.15 47.67 20.47
CA CYS A 423 11.09 48.65 20.56
C CYS A 423 11.66 50.07 20.67
N LYS A 424 11.19 50.96 19.79
CA LYS A 424 11.64 52.36 19.69
C LYS A 424 10.88 53.33 20.63
N LYS A 425 9.91 52.84 21.42
CA LYS A 425 9.23 53.67 22.42
C LYS A 425 10.15 53.96 23.60
N THR A 426 9.96 55.10 24.26
CA THR A 426 10.67 55.45 25.49
C THR A 426 10.39 54.41 26.57
N CYS A 427 11.41 54.05 27.34
CA CYS A 427 11.28 53.04 28.39
C CYS A 427 10.28 53.48 29.47
N THR A 428 9.37 52.59 29.86
CA THR A 428 8.31 52.84 30.86
C THR A 428 8.64 52.27 32.25
N ARG A 429 9.85 51.73 32.44
CA ARG A 429 10.26 51.14 33.71
C ARG A 429 10.46 52.22 34.79
N PRO A 430 10.26 51.90 36.08
CA PRO A 430 10.59 52.81 37.17
C PRO A 430 12.09 53.12 37.16
N HIS A 431 12.45 54.37 37.44
CA HIS A 431 13.84 54.84 37.49
C HIS A 431 14.09 55.53 38.83
N ASP A 432 15.30 55.39 39.35
CA ASP A 432 15.70 55.96 40.65
C ASP A 432 15.83 57.50 40.64
N CYS A 433 15.80 58.11 39.45
CA CYS A 433 15.92 59.56 39.27
C CYS A 433 14.70 60.14 38.58
N ASN A 434 14.31 61.37 38.95
CA ASN A 434 13.17 62.10 38.37
C ASN A 434 13.50 62.82 37.04
N HIS A 435 14.53 62.40 36.31
CA HIS A 435 14.92 63.01 35.03
C HIS A 435 14.14 62.41 33.85
N PRO A 436 13.97 63.16 32.74
CA PRO A 436 13.34 62.63 31.53
C PRO A 436 14.08 61.42 30.97
N VAL A 437 13.33 60.43 30.49
CA VAL A 437 13.88 59.16 29.97
C VAL A 437 14.24 59.31 28.49
N TYR A 438 15.52 59.17 28.16
CA TYR A 438 16.02 59.33 26.79
C TYR A 438 16.41 58.01 26.10
N HIS A 439 16.25 56.86 26.76
CA HIS A 439 16.54 55.55 26.16
C HIS A 439 15.26 54.82 25.71
N SER A 440 15.42 53.99 24.68
CA SER A 440 14.33 53.16 24.12
C SER A 440 14.07 51.93 24.99
N CYS A 441 12.91 51.31 24.82
CA CYS A 441 12.56 50.08 25.52
C CYS A 441 13.55 48.95 25.18
N HIS A 442 14.00 48.25 26.21
CA HIS A 442 15.01 47.22 26.15
C HIS A 442 14.56 45.96 26.91
N SER A 443 15.14 44.82 26.55
CA SER A 443 14.80 43.52 27.11
C SER A 443 15.62 43.15 28.35
N GLU A 444 16.76 43.82 28.56
CA GLU A 444 17.66 43.57 29.70
C GLU A 444 17.00 43.93 31.05
N GLU A 445 17.39 43.30 32.15
CA GLU A 445 16.77 43.53 33.47
C GLU A 445 17.05 44.91 34.07
N LYS A 446 18.22 45.49 33.78
CA LYS A 446 18.65 46.79 34.31
C LYS A 446 18.51 47.86 33.23
N CYS A 447 17.92 49.00 33.59
CA CYS A 447 17.89 50.15 32.69
C CYS A 447 19.29 50.75 32.51
N PRO A 448 19.62 51.27 31.32
CA PRO A 448 20.82 52.06 31.12
C PRO A 448 20.91 53.23 32.13
N PRO A 449 22.11 53.59 32.61
CA PRO A 449 22.27 54.67 33.57
C PRO A 449 21.78 56.00 32.99
N CYS A 450 21.22 56.85 33.86
CA CYS A 450 20.75 58.18 33.46
C CYS A 450 21.93 59.05 33.00
N THR A 451 21.88 59.53 31.76
CA THR A 451 22.89 60.42 31.17
C THR A 451 22.59 61.91 31.36
N TYR A 452 21.57 62.24 32.16
CA TYR A 452 21.19 63.63 32.43
C TYR A 452 22.27 64.34 33.26
N LEU A 453 22.76 65.47 32.76
CA LEU A 453 23.79 66.25 33.43
C LEU A 453 23.20 66.92 34.68
N THR A 454 23.71 66.57 35.84
CA THR A 454 23.37 67.22 37.11
C THR A 454 24.55 68.06 37.58
N GLN A 455 24.31 69.32 37.95
CA GLN A 455 25.32 70.14 38.61
C GLN A 455 25.60 69.58 40.01
N LYS A 456 26.87 69.32 40.32
CA LYS A 456 27.33 68.94 41.66
C LYS A 456 28.29 70.00 42.17
N TRP A 457 27.99 70.54 43.34
CA TRP A 457 28.84 71.51 44.01
C TRP A 457 30.12 70.82 44.52
N CYS A 458 31.29 71.39 44.24
CA CYS A 458 32.52 70.95 44.89
C CYS A 458 32.52 71.40 46.36
N MET A 459 33.34 70.75 47.20
CA MET A 459 33.44 71.05 48.65
C MET A 459 33.80 72.52 48.95
N GLY A 460 34.27 73.28 47.95
CA GLY A 460 34.63 74.69 48.03
C GLY A 460 33.60 75.70 47.47
N LYS A 461 32.37 75.27 47.10
CA LYS A 461 31.30 76.12 46.54
C LYS A 461 31.71 76.96 45.30
N HIS A 462 32.44 76.37 44.35
CA HIS A 462 32.55 76.93 43.00
C HIS A 462 31.62 76.18 42.04
N GLU A 463 30.97 76.92 41.12
CA GLU A 463 30.19 76.34 40.03
C GLU A 463 31.18 75.74 39.01
N VAL A 464 31.12 74.42 38.82
CA VAL A 464 31.84 73.73 37.75
C VAL A 464 30.79 73.39 36.70
N SER A 465 30.89 74.04 35.54
CA SER A 465 30.01 73.83 34.38
C SER A 465 30.15 72.43 33.78
#